data_AF-A0A850B6L3-F1
#
_entry.id   AF-A0A850B6L3-F1
#
_cell.length_a   1.000
_cell.length_b   1.000
_cell.length_c   1.000
_cell.angle_alpha   90.00
_cell.angle_beta   90.00
_cell.angle_gamma   90.00
#
_symmetry.space_group_name_H-M   'P 1'
#
loop_
_entity.id
_entity.type
_entity.pdbx_description
1 polymer ?
#
loop_
_entity_poly.entity_id
_entity_poly.type
_entity_poly.pdbx_seq_one_letter_code
_entity_poly.pdbx_strand_id
1 'polypeptide(L)'
;MIEARAPDPRPTSELMRLAKEDPRSLGSASIGSPTRGGLWGGVEMKDSEGIVRAGAYGWGTESVILSIERAVREVRRCHPDSPKLYVGDIARERGGWLRPHRSHQSGLDADIGYFYKTGSVWYQRATAENLDLPRTWTLIRALIEGGNVEMIFMDISIQRLLQKYFETLPEAERPQADLFESPLRKDALIRHTWGHASHFHVRFTDPAAVKLGQRIGRELQRIPKPRPPKPAPRRIKPRAR
;
A
#
# COMPACT_ATOMS: atom_id res chain seq x y z
N MET A 1 -31.46 21.84 1.76
CA MET A 1 -30.15 21.31 1.31
C MET A 1 -30.42 20.31 0.22
N ILE A 2 -29.89 20.53 -0.99
CA ILE A 2 -30.06 19.59 -2.11
C ILE A 2 -28.97 18.54 -1.94
N GLU A 3 -29.33 17.33 -1.52
CA GLU A 3 -28.43 16.19 -1.57
C GLU A 3 -28.06 15.95 -3.04
N ALA A 4 -26.80 16.21 -3.39
CA ALA A 4 -26.27 15.83 -4.69
C ALA A 4 -26.29 14.31 -4.77
N ARG A 5 -27.29 13.75 -5.47
CA ARG A 5 -27.36 12.34 -5.80
C ARG A 5 -26.05 11.98 -6.51
N ALA A 6 -25.28 11.06 -5.92
CA ALA A 6 -24.07 10.55 -6.56
C ALA A 6 -24.42 10.08 -7.98
N PRO A 7 -23.59 10.39 -9.00
CA PRO A 7 -23.87 10.02 -10.37
C PRO A 7 -24.09 8.51 -10.46
N ASP A 8 -25.06 8.11 -11.28
CA ASP A 8 -25.39 6.69 -11.47
C ASP A 8 -24.13 5.95 -11.96
N PRO A 9 -23.82 4.75 -11.44
CA PRO A 9 -22.58 4.09 -11.78
C PRO A 9 -22.55 3.78 -13.28
N ARG A 10 -21.49 4.25 -13.97
CA ARG A 10 -21.21 4.01 -15.41
C ARG A 10 -21.65 2.59 -15.81
N PRO A 11 -22.49 2.38 -16.85
CA PRO A 11 -22.90 1.06 -17.30
C PRO A 11 -21.72 0.15 -17.65
N THR A 12 -21.90 -1.17 -17.55
CA THR A 12 -20.83 -2.14 -17.84
C THR A 12 -20.31 -2.02 -19.28
N SER A 13 -21.17 -1.76 -20.25
CA SER A 13 -20.79 -1.53 -21.65
C SER A 13 -19.84 -0.34 -21.82
N GLU A 14 -20.13 0.76 -21.12
CA GLU A 14 -19.26 1.93 -21.09
C GLU A 14 -17.93 1.64 -20.40
N LEU A 15 -17.95 0.92 -19.26
CA LEU A 15 -16.71 0.49 -18.60
C LEU A 15 -15.83 -0.37 -19.52
N MET A 16 -16.42 -1.30 -20.27
CA MET A 16 -15.66 -2.13 -21.21
C MET A 16 -15.10 -1.32 -22.38
N ARG A 17 -15.88 -0.36 -22.88
CA ARG A 17 -15.41 0.56 -23.93
C ARG A 17 -14.22 1.37 -23.43
N LEU A 18 -14.33 2.00 -22.25
CA LEU A 18 -13.24 2.77 -21.65
C LEU A 18 -12.04 1.87 -21.32
N ALA A 19 -12.24 0.66 -20.81
CA ALA A 19 -11.15 -0.28 -20.55
C ALA A 19 -10.35 -0.67 -21.80
N LYS A 20 -10.95 -0.52 -22.99
CA LYS A 20 -10.32 -0.79 -24.28
C LYS A 20 -9.74 0.47 -24.93
N GLU A 21 -10.48 1.57 -24.89
CA GLU A 21 -10.19 2.79 -25.66
C GLU A 21 -9.44 3.85 -24.84
N ASP A 22 -9.79 4.02 -23.57
CA ASP A 22 -9.12 4.94 -22.65
C ASP A 22 -9.04 4.34 -21.23
N PRO A 23 -8.15 3.37 -21.01
CA PRO A 23 -8.03 2.68 -19.73
C PRO A 23 -7.74 3.61 -18.54
N ARG A 24 -7.14 4.78 -18.81
CA ARG A 24 -6.76 5.76 -17.78
C ARG A 24 -7.98 6.50 -17.24
N SER A 25 -8.98 6.78 -18.07
CA SER A 25 -10.24 7.42 -17.66
C SER A 25 -11.10 6.57 -16.69
N LEU A 26 -10.78 5.30 -16.51
CA LEU A 26 -11.41 4.44 -15.50
C LEU A 26 -10.85 4.66 -14.10
N GLY A 27 -9.65 5.21 -13.97
CA GLY A 27 -8.90 5.26 -12.73
C GLY A 27 -8.34 3.89 -12.33
N SER A 28 -7.83 3.82 -11.09
CA SER A 28 -7.22 2.59 -10.56
C SER A 28 -8.27 1.63 -10.00
N ALA A 29 -8.08 0.32 -10.22
CA ALA A 29 -8.95 -0.72 -9.70
C ALA A 29 -8.15 -1.85 -9.02
N SER A 30 -8.59 -2.23 -7.82
CA SER A 30 -8.07 -3.38 -7.08
C SER A 30 -8.88 -4.63 -7.43
N ILE A 31 -8.24 -5.60 -8.09
CA ILE A 31 -8.89 -6.83 -8.55
C ILE A 31 -8.54 -7.97 -7.59
N GLY A 32 -9.56 -8.70 -7.12
CA GLY A 32 -9.35 -9.85 -6.22
C GLY A 32 -8.97 -9.41 -4.81
N SER A 33 -8.05 -10.15 -4.17
CA SER A 33 -7.59 -9.85 -2.81
C SER A 33 -6.11 -9.42 -2.78
N PRO A 34 -5.64 -8.78 -1.69
CA PRO A 34 -4.23 -8.47 -1.48
C PRO A 34 -3.26 -9.65 -1.67
N THR A 35 -3.72 -10.89 -1.44
CA THR A 35 -2.93 -12.13 -1.51
C THR A 35 -3.23 -13.00 -2.73
N ARG A 36 -4.19 -12.61 -3.56
CA ARG A 36 -4.55 -13.29 -4.81
C ARG A 36 -5.29 -12.31 -5.71
N GLY A 37 -4.53 -11.34 -6.24
CA GLY A 37 -5.12 -10.18 -6.88
C GLY A 37 -4.38 -9.68 -8.09
N GLY A 38 -4.84 -8.54 -8.57
CA GLY A 38 -4.24 -7.75 -9.64
C GLY A 38 -4.56 -6.28 -9.43
N LEU A 39 -3.85 -5.44 -10.17
CA LEU A 39 -4.04 -4.00 -10.20
C LEU A 39 -4.33 -3.58 -11.64
N TRP A 40 -5.31 -2.72 -11.82
CA TRP A 40 -5.59 -2.09 -13.11
C TRP A 40 -5.45 -0.58 -12.96
N GLY A 41 -4.86 0.08 -13.95
CA GLY A 41 -4.78 1.55 -13.97
C GLY A 41 -4.12 2.14 -12.72
N GLY A 42 -3.18 1.41 -12.11
CA GLY A 42 -2.50 1.85 -10.90
C GLY A 42 -1.72 3.14 -11.13
N VAL A 43 -1.42 3.83 -10.03
CA VAL A 43 -0.57 5.02 -10.02
C VAL A 43 0.78 4.65 -9.43
N GLU A 44 1.86 5.10 -10.08
CA GLU A 44 3.22 4.89 -9.58
C GLU A 44 3.59 5.94 -8.53
N MET A 45 4.07 5.50 -7.38
CA MET A 45 4.73 6.33 -6.38
C MET A 45 6.01 6.92 -6.97
N LYS A 46 6.16 8.25 -6.92
CA LYS A 46 7.36 8.95 -7.40
C LYS A 46 8.19 9.49 -6.26
N ASP A 47 9.48 9.68 -6.52
CA ASP A 47 10.32 10.47 -5.65
C ASP A 47 9.77 11.90 -5.54
N SER A 48 9.91 12.48 -4.36
CA SER A 48 9.49 13.86 -4.10
C SER A 48 10.44 14.55 -3.12
N GLU A 49 10.07 15.76 -2.69
CA GLU A 49 10.80 16.46 -1.63
C GLU A 49 10.75 15.69 -0.30
N GLY A 50 9.67 14.95 -0.03
CA GLY A 50 9.49 14.19 1.21
C GLY A 50 9.65 12.68 1.07
N ILE A 51 9.73 12.14 -0.14
CA ILE A 51 9.71 10.69 -0.41
C ILE A 51 10.91 10.28 -1.24
N VAL A 52 11.51 9.14 -0.88
CA VAL A 52 12.40 8.36 -1.73
C VAL A 52 11.78 6.98 -1.95
N ARG A 53 11.57 6.61 -3.20
CA ARG A 53 11.15 5.26 -3.57
C ARG A 53 12.34 4.32 -3.47
N ALA A 54 12.16 3.28 -2.67
CA ALA A 54 13.20 2.33 -2.30
C ALA A 54 12.88 0.89 -2.74
N GLY A 55 11.59 0.60 -2.94
CA GLY A 55 11.11 -0.67 -3.49
C GLY A 55 11.21 -0.73 -5.01
N ALA A 56 11.26 -1.95 -5.54
CA ALA A 56 11.23 -2.18 -6.99
C ALA A 56 9.81 -2.03 -7.56
N TYR A 57 8.78 -2.10 -6.72
CA TYR A 57 7.38 -2.21 -7.12
C TYR A 57 6.51 -1.11 -6.52
N GLY A 58 6.51 0.08 -7.14
CA GLY A 58 5.88 1.29 -6.59
C GLY A 58 4.44 1.56 -7.02
N TRP A 59 3.66 0.58 -7.47
CA TRP A 59 2.32 0.85 -8.04
C TRP A 59 1.20 0.55 -7.03
N GLY A 60 0.26 1.48 -6.86
CA GLY A 60 -0.90 1.32 -5.97
C GLY A 60 -2.19 1.82 -6.60
N THR A 61 -3.29 1.75 -5.87
CA THR A 61 -4.47 2.56 -6.23
C THR A 61 -4.15 4.03 -5.99
N GLU A 62 -4.84 4.92 -6.70
CA GLU A 62 -4.66 6.36 -6.55
C GLU A 62 -4.86 6.81 -5.10
N SER A 63 -5.89 6.28 -4.42
CA SER A 63 -6.17 6.54 -3.01
C SER A 63 -4.99 6.18 -2.09
N VAL A 64 -4.32 5.05 -2.36
CA VAL A 64 -3.15 4.61 -1.57
C VAL A 64 -1.97 5.57 -1.75
N ILE A 65 -1.65 5.91 -3.00
CA ILE A 65 -0.55 6.83 -3.31
C ILE A 65 -0.80 8.20 -2.63
N LEU A 66 -2.00 8.75 -2.79
CA LEU A 66 -2.38 10.03 -2.20
C LEU A 66 -2.37 10.00 -0.66
N SER A 67 -2.78 8.89 -0.05
CA SER A 67 -2.73 8.74 1.42
C SER A 67 -1.30 8.78 1.96
N ILE A 68 -0.36 8.11 1.29
CA ILE A 68 1.06 8.13 1.67
C ILE A 68 1.62 9.54 1.50
N GLU A 69 1.39 10.18 0.36
CA GLU A 69 1.85 11.55 0.09
C GLU A 69 1.30 12.56 1.09
N ARG A 70 0.00 12.46 1.44
CA ARG A 70 -0.63 13.30 2.45
C ARG A 70 0.02 13.11 3.82
N ALA A 71 0.24 11.86 4.25
CA ALA A 71 0.87 11.58 5.53
C ALA A 71 2.30 12.11 5.61
N VAL A 72 3.08 11.98 4.53
CA VAL A 72 4.44 12.56 4.47
C VAL A 72 4.41 14.09 4.51
N ARG A 73 3.46 14.72 3.82
CA ARG A 73 3.28 16.19 3.87
C ARG A 73 2.98 16.65 5.30
N GLU A 74 2.15 15.91 6.03
CA GLU A 74 1.84 16.21 7.43
C GLU A 74 3.07 16.08 8.33
N VAL A 75 3.91 15.07 8.12
CA VAL A 75 5.19 14.96 8.83
C VAL A 75 6.06 16.19 8.57
N ARG A 76 6.23 16.61 7.31
CA ARG A 76 7.02 17.80 6.97
C ARG A 76 6.43 19.07 7.58
N ARG A 77 5.11 19.17 7.66
CA ARG A 77 4.42 20.31 8.30
C ARG A 77 4.73 20.39 9.80
N CYS A 78 4.65 19.25 10.50
CA CYS A 78 4.92 19.16 11.94
C CYS A 78 6.41 19.16 12.27
N HIS A 79 7.26 18.72 11.33
CA HIS A 79 8.71 18.58 11.47
C HIS A 79 9.39 19.14 10.21
N PRO A 80 9.57 20.48 10.09
CA PRO A 80 10.08 21.11 8.88
C PRO A 80 11.42 20.54 8.37
N ASP A 81 12.31 20.17 9.29
CA ASP A 81 13.63 19.59 8.99
C ASP A 81 13.59 18.06 8.82
N SER A 82 12.42 17.47 8.60
CA SER A 82 12.30 16.02 8.45
C SER A 82 13.10 15.53 7.24
N PRO A 83 13.91 14.47 7.38
CA PRO A 83 14.52 13.82 6.23
C PRO A 83 13.44 13.20 5.35
N LYS A 84 13.83 12.77 4.14
CA LYS A 84 12.92 12.05 3.25
C LYS A 84 12.55 10.69 3.85
N LEU A 85 11.29 10.31 3.69
CA LEU A 85 10.79 9.00 4.04
C LEU A 85 11.08 8.01 2.91
N TYR A 86 11.60 6.83 3.25
CA TYR A 86 11.69 5.74 2.29
C TYR A 86 10.35 5.00 2.20
N VAL A 87 9.87 4.82 0.97
CA VAL A 87 8.70 4.00 0.65
C VAL A 87 9.14 2.79 -0.15
N GLY A 88 8.81 1.60 0.34
CA GLY A 88 9.18 0.30 -0.20
C GLY A 88 8.27 -0.17 -1.33
N ASP A 89 8.04 -1.48 -1.35
CA ASP A 89 7.13 -2.10 -2.32
C ASP A 89 5.66 -1.79 -1.98
N ILE A 90 4.82 -1.72 -3.00
CA ILE A 90 3.37 -1.46 -2.96
C ILE A 90 2.64 -2.54 -3.79
N ALA A 91 2.88 -2.56 -5.09
CA ALA A 91 2.51 -3.63 -6.00
C ALA A 91 3.26 -3.50 -7.33
N ARG A 92 3.20 -4.57 -8.12
CA ARG A 92 3.53 -4.51 -9.56
C ARG A 92 2.53 -3.60 -10.28
N GLU A 93 2.92 -3.04 -11.42
CA GLU A 93 2.05 -2.21 -12.28
C GLU A 93 0.69 -2.86 -12.58
N ARG A 94 0.69 -4.18 -12.81
CA ARG A 94 -0.54 -4.98 -13.04
C ARG A 94 -0.94 -5.84 -11.85
N GLY A 95 -0.31 -5.63 -10.70
CA GLY A 95 -0.47 -6.45 -9.50
C GLY A 95 0.00 -7.90 -9.70
N GLY A 96 -0.60 -8.81 -8.94
CA GLY A 96 -0.24 -10.23 -8.93
C GLY A 96 0.94 -10.57 -8.03
N TRP A 97 1.24 -11.87 -7.96
CA TRP A 97 2.22 -12.42 -7.02
C TRP A 97 3.59 -11.71 -7.08
N LEU A 98 4.13 -11.39 -5.90
CA LEU A 98 5.35 -10.63 -5.74
C LEU A 98 6.29 -11.35 -4.77
N ARG A 99 7.29 -12.10 -5.25
CA ARG A 99 8.27 -12.72 -4.34
C ARG A 99 9.13 -11.63 -3.66
N PRO A 100 9.43 -11.73 -2.35
CA PRO A 100 9.02 -12.79 -1.40
C PRO A 100 7.68 -12.51 -0.68
N HIS A 101 7.04 -11.38 -0.97
CA HIS A 101 5.80 -10.91 -0.34
C HIS A 101 4.63 -11.88 -0.49
N ARG A 102 3.85 -12.03 0.58
CA ARG A 102 2.60 -12.81 0.56
C ARG A 102 1.41 -11.99 0.06
N SER A 103 1.40 -10.68 0.35
CA SER A 103 0.41 -9.69 -0.10
C SER A 103 1.00 -8.81 -1.22
N HIS A 104 0.62 -7.53 -1.34
CA HIS A 104 1.10 -6.58 -2.37
C HIS A 104 0.61 -6.87 -3.79
N GLN A 105 -0.49 -7.61 -3.94
CA GLN A 105 -0.94 -8.05 -5.27
C GLN A 105 -2.01 -7.16 -5.90
N SER A 106 -2.70 -6.34 -5.10
CA SER A 106 -3.87 -5.60 -5.57
C SER A 106 -3.74 -4.08 -5.43
N GLY A 107 -2.55 -3.58 -5.12
CA GLY A 107 -2.26 -2.14 -4.98
C GLY A 107 -2.84 -1.50 -3.71
N LEU A 108 -3.17 -2.30 -2.70
CA LEU A 108 -3.75 -1.86 -1.42
C LEU A 108 -2.80 -2.02 -0.23
N ASP A 109 -1.58 -2.48 -0.47
CA ASP A 109 -0.56 -2.67 0.55
C ASP A 109 0.63 -1.76 0.24
N ALA A 110 1.35 -1.30 1.27
CA ALA A 110 2.61 -0.59 1.11
C ALA A 110 3.56 -0.85 2.28
N ASP A 111 4.83 -1.07 1.99
CA ASP A 111 5.89 -1.12 2.99
C ASP A 111 6.46 0.29 3.18
N ILE A 112 6.44 0.80 4.41
CA ILE A 112 6.81 2.18 4.73
C ILE A 112 7.94 2.18 5.76
N GLY A 113 8.99 2.94 5.50
CA GLY A 113 10.13 3.07 6.40
C GLY A 113 9.80 3.81 7.70
N TYR A 114 10.68 3.71 8.69
CA TYR A 114 10.64 4.54 9.89
C TYR A 114 11.45 5.83 9.71
N PHE A 115 11.22 6.80 10.60
CA PHE A 115 12.12 7.94 10.77
C PHE A 115 13.18 7.63 11.81
N TYR A 116 14.42 8.03 11.54
CA TYR A 116 15.57 7.81 12.40
C TYR A 116 16.16 9.13 12.87
N LYS A 117 16.72 9.15 14.08
CA LYS A 117 17.34 10.35 14.69
C LYS A 117 18.52 10.87 13.88
N THR A 118 19.23 9.98 13.20
CA THR A 118 20.33 10.30 12.29
C THR A 118 20.11 9.53 11.00
N GLY A 119 20.35 10.20 9.86
CA GLY A 119 20.21 9.72 8.48
C GLY A 119 19.53 8.36 8.26
N SER A 120 18.36 8.36 7.62
CA SER A 120 17.65 7.12 7.30
C SER A 120 18.32 6.35 6.15
N VAL A 121 18.45 5.03 6.29
CA VAL A 121 18.78 4.10 5.20
C VAL A 121 17.61 3.13 5.03
N TRP A 122 17.21 2.86 3.78
CA TRP A 122 16.18 1.87 3.51
C TRP A 122 16.53 0.50 4.10
N TYR A 123 15.55 -0.20 4.67
CA TYR A 123 15.71 -1.47 5.40
C TYR A 123 16.62 -1.43 6.64
N GLN A 124 17.05 -0.26 7.13
CA GLN A 124 17.70 -0.15 8.44
C GLN A 124 16.77 -0.70 9.52
N ARG A 125 17.29 -1.47 10.48
CA ARG A 125 16.49 -1.93 11.64
C ARG A 125 16.33 -0.79 12.65
N ALA A 126 15.10 -0.57 13.09
CA ALA A 126 14.77 0.36 14.17
C ALA A 126 15.05 -0.25 15.55
N THR A 127 15.61 0.58 16.42
CA THR A 127 16.00 0.29 17.80
C THR A 127 15.69 1.49 18.70
N ALA A 128 15.80 1.33 20.02
CA ALA A 128 15.58 2.43 20.97
C ALA A 128 16.57 3.59 20.75
N GLU A 129 17.78 3.26 20.29
CA GLU A 129 18.88 4.20 20.09
C GLU A 129 18.65 5.06 18.85
N ASN A 130 18.19 4.47 17.74
CA ASN A 130 18.14 5.14 16.44
C ASN A 130 16.75 5.65 16.02
N LEU A 131 15.65 5.12 16.55
CA LEU A 131 14.31 5.45 16.09
C LEU A 131 13.88 6.86 16.53
N ASP A 132 13.42 7.67 15.58
CA ASP A 132 12.78 8.95 15.87
C ASP A 132 11.29 8.71 16.16
N LEU A 133 10.97 8.56 17.44
CA LEU A 133 9.62 8.27 17.92
C LEU A 133 8.62 9.40 17.59
N PRO A 134 8.92 10.69 17.83
CA PRO A 134 8.01 11.78 17.46
C PRO A 134 7.65 11.82 15.97
N ARG A 135 8.64 11.75 15.08
CA ARG A 135 8.40 11.79 13.62
C ARG A 135 7.70 10.53 13.12
N THR A 136 8.14 9.36 13.61
CA THR A 136 7.51 8.08 13.26
C THR A 136 6.06 8.04 13.72
N TRP A 137 5.75 8.51 14.92
CA TRP A 137 4.39 8.60 15.40
C TRP A 137 3.55 9.57 14.58
N THR A 138 4.10 10.74 14.23
CA THR A 138 3.41 11.73 13.39
C THR A 138 3.01 11.11 12.04
N LEU A 139 3.88 10.32 11.42
CA LEU A 139 3.59 9.59 10.19
C LEU A 139 2.44 8.60 10.37
N ILE A 140 2.55 7.72 11.38
CA ILE A 140 1.55 6.69 11.65
C ILE A 140 0.20 7.33 11.95
N ARG A 141 0.17 8.35 12.79
CA ARG A 141 -1.04 9.11 13.12
C ARG A 141 -1.67 9.72 11.87
N ALA A 142 -0.88 10.39 11.01
CA ALA A 142 -1.38 11.01 9.79
C ALA A 142 -1.91 10.00 8.75
N LEU A 143 -1.40 8.76 8.76
CA LEU A 143 -1.96 7.65 7.98
C LEU A 143 -3.34 7.25 8.55
N ILE A 144 -3.42 7.05 9.86
CA ILE A 144 -4.65 6.61 10.56
C ILE A 144 -5.77 7.64 10.46
N GLU A 145 -5.48 8.91 10.78
CA GLU A 145 -6.41 10.04 10.66
C GLU A 145 -6.88 10.25 9.21
N GLY A 146 -6.18 9.63 8.27
CA GLY A 146 -6.58 9.53 6.89
C GLY A 146 -7.86 8.80 6.57
N GLY A 147 -8.32 7.96 7.48
CA GLY A 147 -9.59 7.25 7.38
C GLY A 147 -9.61 6.07 6.40
N ASN A 148 -8.48 5.71 5.78
CA ASN A 148 -8.41 4.60 4.83
C ASN A 148 -7.33 3.55 5.16
N VAL A 149 -6.90 3.45 6.41
CA VAL A 149 -6.05 2.36 6.90
C VAL A 149 -6.94 1.22 7.40
N GLU A 150 -6.78 0.02 6.85
CA GLU A 150 -7.41 -1.20 7.36
C GLU A 150 -6.63 -1.76 8.55
N MET A 151 -5.31 -1.81 8.40
CA MET A 151 -4.40 -2.35 9.42
C MET A 151 -2.94 -2.01 9.13
N ILE A 152 -2.11 -2.07 10.17
CA ILE A 152 -0.66 -1.86 10.12
C ILE A 152 0.03 -3.08 10.74
N PHE A 153 0.93 -3.73 10.02
CA PHE A 153 1.84 -4.73 10.62
C PHE A 153 3.16 -4.10 11.02
N MET A 154 3.55 -4.34 12.27
CA MET A 154 4.71 -3.72 12.89
C MET A 154 5.37 -4.69 13.86
N ASP A 155 6.70 -4.69 13.95
CA ASP A 155 7.38 -5.54 14.93
C ASP A 155 7.04 -5.13 16.37
N ILE A 156 6.91 -6.13 17.26
CA ILE A 156 6.49 -5.91 18.66
C ILE A 156 7.50 -5.05 19.44
N SER A 157 8.78 -5.09 19.06
CA SER A 157 9.80 -4.23 19.66
C SER A 157 9.52 -2.75 19.37
N ILE A 158 9.06 -2.41 18.17
CA ILE A 158 8.73 -1.03 17.77
C ILE A 158 7.42 -0.58 18.44
N GLN A 159 6.42 -1.46 18.50
CA GLN A 159 5.18 -1.18 19.22
C GLN A 159 5.44 -0.80 20.69
N ARG A 160 6.32 -1.53 21.38
CA ARG A 160 6.71 -1.22 22.77
C ARG A 160 7.41 0.13 22.92
N LEU A 161 8.26 0.50 21.95
CA LEU A 161 8.92 1.82 21.97
C LEU A 161 7.90 2.95 21.79
N LEU A 162 6.93 2.79 20.89
CA LEU A 162 5.83 3.75 20.70
C LEU A 162 4.95 3.87 21.93
N GLN A 163 4.55 2.75 22.55
CA GLN A 163 3.75 2.76 23.78
C GLN A 163 4.46 3.51 24.91
N LYS A 164 5.76 3.24 25.12
CA LYS A 164 6.56 3.98 26.10
C LYS A 164 6.67 5.47 25.76
N TYR A 165 6.76 5.82 24.48
CA TYR A 165 6.74 7.22 24.07
C TYR A 165 5.38 7.89 24.37
N PHE A 166 4.26 7.19 24.19
CA PHE A 166 2.94 7.73 24.48
C PHE A 166 2.74 8.06 25.96
N GLU A 167 3.36 7.31 26.87
CA GLU A 167 3.37 7.63 28.30
C GLU A 167 3.99 9.02 28.59
N THR A 168 4.92 9.48 27.73
CA THR A 168 5.55 10.80 27.85
C THR A 168 4.73 11.94 27.25
N LEU A 169 3.68 11.63 26.47
CA LEU A 169 2.81 12.64 25.86
C LEU A 169 1.80 13.19 26.86
N PRO A 170 1.35 14.44 26.70
CA PRO A 170 0.18 14.98 27.40
C PRO A 170 -1.04 14.07 27.19
N GLU A 171 -1.87 13.92 28.22
CA GLU A 171 -3.04 13.01 28.18
C GLU A 171 -3.93 13.25 26.95
N ALA A 172 -4.16 14.51 26.58
CA ALA A 172 -4.98 14.90 25.44
C ALA A 172 -4.40 14.51 24.07
N GLU A 173 -3.10 14.18 24.00
CA GLU A 173 -2.38 13.81 22.78
C GLU A 173 -2.13 12.30 22.69
N ARG A 174 -2.44 11.54 23.74
CA ARG A 174 -2.24 10.09 23.76
C ARG A 174 -3.23 9.41 22.83
N PRO A 175 -2.79 8.47 21.97
CA PRO A 175 -3.71 7.67 21.18
C PRO A 175 -4.55 6.76 22.08
N GLN A 176 -5.66 6.29 21.53
CA GLN A 176 -6.50 5.32 22.21
C GLN A 176 -5.71 4.03 22.51
N ALA A 177 -5.94 3.48 23.71
CA ALA A 177 -5.20 2.30 24.20
C ALA A 177 -5.44 1.04 23.35
N ASP A 178 -6.45 1.03 22.49
CA ASP A 178 -6.81 -0.09 21.63
C ASP A 178 -6.12 -0.15 20.28
N LEU A 179 -5.24 0.81 20.02
CA LEU A 179 -4.46 0.88 18.79
C LEU A 179 -3.58 -0.36 18.57
N PHE A 180 -3.06 -0.98 19.64
CA PHE A 180 -2.19 -2.16 19.58
C PHE A 180 -2.89 -3.44 20.01
N GLU A 181 -2.41 -4.56 19.47
CA GLU A 181 -2.82 -5.89 19.92
C GLU A 181 -2.54 -6.11 21.42
N SER A 182 -3.45 -6.83 22.08
CA SER A 182 -3.30 -7.30 23.45
C SER A 182 -3.73 -8.76 23.56
N PRO A 183 -3.54 -9.43 24.70
CA PRO A 183 -4.13 -10.74 24.94
C PRO A 183 -5.66 -10.76 24.78
N LEU A 184 -6.33 -9.63 25.06
CA LEU A 184 -7.78 -9.48 25.03
C LEU A 184 -8.33 -8.97 23.69
N ARG A 185 -7.48 -8.36 22.84
CA ARG A 185 -7.87 -7.80 21.54
C ARG A 185 -6.83 -8.14 20.48
N LYS A 186 -7.18 -9.04 19.57
CA LYS A 186 -6.30 -9.52 18.49
C LYS A 186 -6.55 -8.84 17.14
N ASP A 187 -7.64 -8.09 17.02
CA ASP A 187 -8.08 -7.40 15.81
C ASP A 187 -7.73 -5.90 15.80
N ALA A 188 -6.85 -5.46 16.69
CA ALA A 188 -6.36 -4.08 16.77
C ALA A 188 -5.80 -3.54 15.44
N LEU A 189 -5.73 -2.22 15.30
CA LEU A 189 -5.26 -1.59 14.07
C LEU A 189 -3.78 -1.89 13.79
N ILE A 190 -2.93 -1.82 14.82
CA ILE A 190 -1.51 -2.14 14.74
C ILE A 190 -1.28 -3.55 15.29
N ARG A 191 -0.79 -4.44 14.42
CA ARG A 191 -0.65 -5.87 14.65
C ARG A 191 0.80 -6.33 14.59
N HIS A 192 1.17 -7.27 15.44
CA HIS A 192 2.52 -7.83 15.39
C HIS A 192 2.70 -8.74 14.18
N THR A 193 3.80 -8.54 13.44
CA THR A 193 4.30 -9.54 12.51
C THR A 193 5.83 -9.51 12.46
N TRP A 194 6.45 -10.68 12.52
CA TRP A 194 7.91 -10.83 12.42
C TRP A 194 8.45 -10.25 11.11
N GLY A 195 9.65 -9.65 11.16
CA GLY A 195 10.34 -9.07 10.01
C GLY A 195 10.06 -7.57 9.76
N HIS A 196 9.13 -6.96 10.49
CA HIS A 196 8.71 -5.56 10.33
C HIS A 196 9.41 -4.62 11.33
N ALA A 197 10.70 -4.86 11.57
CA ALA A 197 11.50 -4.01 12.46
C ALA A 197 12.28 -2.95 11.69
N SER A 198 12.30 -3.02 10.36
CA SER A 198 12.97 -2.03 9.49
C SER A 198 12.01 -1.16 8.68
N HIS A 199 10.75 -1.59 8.60
CA HIS A 199 9.63 -0.94 7.96
C HIS A 199 8.36 -1.46 8.64
N PHE A 200 7.26 -0.73 8.49
CA PHE A 200 5.93 -1.22 8.81
C PHE A 200 5.14 -1.40 7.51
N HIS A 201 4.26 -2.40 7.51
CA HIS A 201 3.40 -2.68 6.36
C HIS A 201 2.03 -2.08 6.63
N VAL A 202 1.51 -1.29 5.70
CA VAL A 202 0.16 -0.72 5.80
C VAL A 202 -0.72 -1.39 4.76
N ARG A 203 -1.88 -1.88 5.20
CA ARG A 203 -2.98 -2.20 4.31
C ARG A 203 -4.02 -1.09 4.36
N PHE A 204 -4.45 -0.66 3.19
CA PHE A 204 -5.43 0.39 3.01
C PHE A 204 -6.79 -0.16 2.56
N THR A 205 -7.84 0.59 2.84
CA THR A 205 -9.16 0.40 2.24
C THR A 205 -9.33 1.34 1.04
N ASP A 206 -9.88 0.81 -0.04
CA ASP A 206 -10.31 1.61 -1.19
C ASP A 206 -11.59 1.00 -1.78
N PRO A 207 -12.76 1.27 -1.16
CA PRO A 207 -14.02 0.66 -1.59
C PRO A 207 -14.38 0.97 -3.04
N ALA A 208 -13.99 2.15 -3.54
CA ALA A 208 -14.24 2.55 -4.92
C ALA A 208 -13.40 1.72 -5.91
N ALA A 209 -12.09 1.60 -5.68
CA ALA A 209 -11.21 0.80 -6.52
C ALA A 209 -11.56 -0.70 -6.45
N VAL A 210 -11.95 -1.20 -5.27
CA VAL A 210 -12.41 -2.60 -5.10
C VAL A 210 -13.71 -2.84 -5.87
N LYS A 211 -14.70 -1.95 -5.74
CA LYS A 211 -15.98 -2.06 -6.47
C LYS A 211 -15.75 -2.01 -7.98
N LEU A 212 -14.85 -1.15 -8.46
CA LEU A 212 -14.47 -1.10 -9.87
C LEU A 212 -13.78 -2.42 -10.30
N GLY A 213 -12.85 -2.94 -9.51
CA GLY A 213 -12.15 -4.18 -9.80
C GLY A 213 -13.07 -5.41 -9.82
N GLN A 214 -14.10 -5.45 -8.98
CA GLN A 214 -15.15 -6.48 -9.04
C GLN A 214 -15.98 -6.43 -10.33
N ARG A 215 -16.18 -5.23 -10.90
CA ARG A 215 -16.92 -5.05 -12.15
C ARG A 215 -16.05 -5.40 -13.35
N ILE A 216 -14.84 -4.86 -13.42
CA ILE A 216 -13.89 -5.13 -14.52
C ILE A 216 -13.43 -6.60 -14.50
N GLY A 217 -13.09 -7.14 -13.32
CA GLY A 217 -12.57 -8.50 -13.19
C GLY A 217 -13.54 -9.57 -13.66
N ARG A 218 -14.85 -9.41 -13.39
CA ARG A 218 -15.89 -10.32 -13.90
C ARG A 218 -15.92 -10.36 -15.43
N GLU A 219 -15.79 -9.23 -16.08
CA GLU A 219 -15.87 -9.14 -17.54
C GLU A 219 -14.56 -9.56 -18.21
N LEU A 220 -13.39 -9.27 -17.62
CA LEU A 220 -12.11 -9.81 -18.08
C LEU A 220 -12.07 -11.34 -18.06
N GLN A 221 -12.75 -11.99 -17.11
CA GLN A 221 -12.90 -13.46 -17.08
C GLN A 221 -13.81 -14.01 -18.19
N ARG A 222 -14.70 -13.18 -18.75
CA ARG A 222 -15.61 -13.56 -19.85
C ARG A 222 -14.94 -13.43 -21.22
N ILE A 223 -13.86 -12.66 -21.32
CA ILE A 223 -13.04 -12.58 -22.53
C ILE A 223 -12.22 -13.88 -22.63
N PRO A 224 -12.35 -14.66 -23.72
CA PRO A 224 -11.57 -15.89 -23.89
C PRO A 224 -10.08 -15.57 -23.79
N LYS A 225 -9.35 -16.30 -22.94
CA LYS A 225 -7.89 -16.16 -22.88
C LYS A 225 -7.32 -16.41 -24.29
N PRO A 226 -6.45 -15.54 -24.83
CA PRO A 226 -5.83 -15.80 -26.11
C PRO A 226 -5.11 -17.15 -26.06
N ARG A 227 -5.33 -17.99 -27.07
CA ARG A 227 -4.63 -19.29 -27.16
C ARG A 227 -3.13 -19.00 -27.13
N PRO A 228 -2.33 -19.73 -26.34
CA PRO A 228 -0.90 -19.59 -26.41
C PRO A 228 -0.44 -19.80 -27.86
N PRO A 229 0.56 -19.03 -28.34
CA PRO A 229 1.09 -19.25 -29.67
C PRO A 229 1.48 -20.72 -29.81
N LYS A 230 1.11 -21.35 -30.94
CA LYS A 230 1.51 -22.74 -31.20
C LYS A 230 3.04 -22.82 -31.06
N PRO A 231 3.58 -23.78 -30.29
CA PRO A 231 5.02 -23.94 -30.21
C PRO A 231 5.57 -24.13 -31.63
N ALA A 232 6.67 -23.43 -31.94
CA ALA A 232 7.33 -23.58 -33.22
C ALA A 232 7.64 -25.07 -33.47
N PRO A 233 7.45 -25.58 -34.70
CA PRO A 233 7.77 -26.97 -35.01
C PRO A 233 9.23 -27.23 -34.63
N ARG A 234 9.45 -28.27 -33.83
CA ARG A 234 10.81 -28.68 -33.42
C ARG A 234 11.61 -28.96 -34.71
N ARG A 235 12.67 -28.19 -34.95
CA ARG A 235 13.67 -28.53 -35.97
C ARG A 235 14.26 -29.88 -35.61
N ILE A 236 13.91 -30.91 -36.36
CA ILE A 236 14.56 -32.22 -36.29
C ILE A 236 15.99 -31.99 -36.77
N LYS A 237 16.98 -32.09 -35.87
CA LYS A 237 18.39 -32.10 -36.27
C LYS A 237 18.62 -33.37 -37.10
N PRO A 238 19.23 -33.29 -38.29
CA PRO A 238 19.58 -34.48 -39.05
C PRO A 238 20.55 -35.33 -38.22
N ARG A 239 20.30 -36.64 -38.16
CA ARG A 239 21.24 -37.60 -37.57
C ARG A 239 22.50 -37.60 -38.43
N ALA A 240 23.64 -37.29 -37.83
CA ALA A 240 24.94 -37.49 -38.46
C ALA A 240 25.12 -38.99 -38.75
N ARG A 241 25.56 -39.30 -39.98
CA ARG A 241 26.03 -40.62 -40.39
C ARG A 241 27.49 -40.78 -40.03
#